data_AF-A0A9X2AF91-F1
#
_entry.id   AF-A0A9X2AF91-F1
#
_cell.length_a   1.000
_cell.length_b   1.000
_cell.length_c   1.000
_cell.angle_alpha   90.00
_cell.angle_beta   90.00
_cell.angle_gamma   90.00
#
_symmetry.space_group_name_H-M   'P 1'
#
loop_
_entity.id
_entity.type
_entity.pdbx_description
1 polymer ?
#
loop_
_entity_poly.entity_id
_entity_poly.type
_entity_poly.pdbx_seq_one_letter_code
_entity_poly.pdbx_strand_id
1 'polypeptide(L)'
;MSLAASGQAPAVGPDSRLPGLLAERKALTDRYRDASAQRHSLFGNKPSKKDLQEVVDALQGIVDKDQQIVDVLNQTAQAATTTSARLAATTTHLETSSRDDRNLTAQRLSELSNETENLRQREKQNIAKQRDLEAEVAEAKQGHFVRDALIAGLAVLCVGLVVALRRRR
;
A
#
# COMPACT_ATOMS: atom_id res chain seq x y z
N MET A 1 -18.99 24.25 -1.82
CA MET A 1 -18.30 24.83 -0.66
C MET A 1 -16.81 24.66 -0.87
N SER A 2 -16.09 25.77 -1.05
CA SER A 2 -14.64 25.84 -1.23
C SER A 2 -14.02 26.18 0.12
N LEU A 3 -13.07 25.38 0.62
CA LEU A 3 -12.29 25.70 1.81
C LEU A 3 -10.84 25.20 1.63
N ALA A 4 -10.01 26.17 1.25
CA ALA A 4 -8.61 26.38 1.65
C ALA A 4 -7.69 25.15 1.79
N ALA A 5 -6.94 24.88 0.72
CA ALA A 5 -5.59 24.34 0.85
C ALA A 5 -4.71 25.40 1.52
N SER A 6 -4.55 25.30 2.83
CA SER A 6 -3.52 26.03 3.56
C SER A 6 -2.16 25.60 3.01
N GLY A 7 -1.54 26.47 2.23
CA GLY A 7 -0.14 26.34 1.85
C GLY A 7 0.71 26.31 3.11
N GLN A 8 1.13 25.11 3.51
CA GLN A 8 2.10 24.92 4.57
C GLN A 8 3.39 25.58 4.09
N ALA A 9 3.71 26.77 4.62
CA ALA A 9 5.03 27.34 4.49
C ALA A 9 6.05 26.28 4.97
N PRO A 10 7.18 26.07 4.25
CA PRO A 10 8.15 25.06 4.64
C PRO A 10 8.58 25.33 6.08
N ALA A 11 8.34 24.37 6.97
CA ALA A 11 8.73 24.45 8.35
C ALA A 11 10.26 24.62 8.39
N VAL A 12 10.72 25.81 8.74
CA VAL A 12 12.13 26.09 9.01
C VAL A 12 12.47 25.28 10.25
N GLY A 13 13.15 24.15 10.05
CA GLY A 13 13.55 23.27 11.13
C GLY A 13 14.40 24.00 12.19
N PRO A 14 14.36 23.59 13.46
CA PRO A 14 15.07 24.24 14.57
C PRO A 14 16.61 24.28 14.41
N ASP A 15 17.18 23.54 13.45
CA ASP A 15 18.60 23.56 13.08
C ASP A 15 18.97 24.63 12.02
N SER A 16 18.01 25.40 11.54
CA SER A 16 18.31 26.46 10.57
C SER A 16 19.06 27.62 11.24
N ARG A 17 20.13 28.11 10.62
CA ARG A 17 20.85 29.33 11.06
C ARG A 17 20.05 30.63 10.82
N LEU A 18 18.94 30.53 10.08
CA LEU A 18 18.07 31.66 9.71
C LEU A 18 17.53 32.47 10.90
N PRO A 19 17.05 31.88 12.01
CA PRO A 19 16.58 32.62 13.17
C PRO A 19 17.71 33.44 13.83
N GLY A 20 18.93 32.89 13.87
CA GLY A 20 20.11 33.59 14.39
C GLY A 20 20.50 34.78 13.52
N LEU A 21 20.54 34.59 12.19
CA LEU A 21 20.85 35.66 11.23
C LEU A 21 19.80 36.78 11.25
N LEU A 22 18.51 36.44 11.41
CA LEU A 22 17.43 37.41 11.55
C LEU A 22 17.53 38.21 12.86
N ALA A 23 17.90 37.56 13.97
CA ALA A 23 18.14 38.22 15.25
C ALA A 23 19.34 39.19 15.17
N GLU A 24 20.42 38.78 14.49
CA GLU A 24 21.59 39.63 14.29
C GLU A 24 21.30 40.80 13.34
N ARG A 25 20.48 40.62 12.30
CA ARG A 25 20.04 41.71 11.42
C ARG A 25 19.18 42.73 12.17
N LYS A 26 18.31 42.27 13.06
CA LYS A 26 17.51 43.14 13.93
C LYS A 26 18.41 43.99 14.85
N ALA A 27 19.43 43.37 15.46
CA ALA A 27 20.40 44.08 16.30
C ALA A 27 21.21 45.16 15.53
N LEU A 28 21.59 44.87 14.28
CA LEU A 28 22.26 45.86 13.41
C LEU A 28 21.32 47.00 12.99
N THR A 29 20.05 46.68 12.68
CA THR A 29 19.03 47.67 12.32
C THR A 29 18.74 48.62 13.47
N ASP A 30 18.65 48.09 14.70
CA ASP A 30 18.43 48.89 15.91
C ASP A 30 19.63 49.82 16.17
N ARG A 31 20.87 49.34 16.02
CA ARG A 31 22.09 50.17 16.12
C ARG A 31 22.13 51.30 15.09
N TYR A 32 21.76 51.01 13.84
CA TYR A 32 21.69 52.02 12.79
C TYR A 32 20.63 53.08 13.12
N ARG A 33 19.46 52.66 13.62
CA ARG A 33 18.39 53.57 14.02
C ARG A 33 18.82 54.46 15.18
N ASP A 34 19.52 53.92 16.16
CA ASP A 34 20.00 54.68 17.32
C ASP A 34 21.10 55.69 16.92
N ALA A 35 22.02 55.31 16.03
CA ALA A 35 23.02 56.21 15.45
C ALA A 35 22.37 57.31 14.59
N SER A 36 21.36 56.96 13.80
CA SER A 36 20.57 57.90 13.00
C SER A 36 19.74 58.86 13.86
N ALA A 37 19.21 58.38 14.99
CA ALA A 37 18.47 59.19 15.96
C ALA A 37 19.39 60.15 16.73
N GLN A 38 20.59 59.72 17.13
CA GLN A 38 21.62 60.59 17.71
C GLN A 38 22.06 61.69 16.74
N ARG A 39 22.04 61.37 15.43
CA ARG A 39 22.31 62.32 14.34
C ARG A 39 21.19 63.35 14.13
N HIS A 40 19.95 63.06 14.54
CA HIS A 40 18.80 63.96 14.40
C HIS A 40 18.45 64.72 15.69
N SER A 41 18.86 64.22 16.85
CA SER A 41 18.43 64.73 18.15
C SER A 41 19.26 65.90 18.70
N LEU A 42 20.42 66.24 18.10
CA LEU A 42 21.32 67.20 18.75
C LEU A 42 21.65 68.47 17.97
N PHE A 43 22.06 68.48 16.70
CA PHE A 43 22.40 69.76 16.06
C PHE A 43 22.26 69.69 14.53
N GLY A 44 21.48 70.60 13.95
CA GLY A 44 21.61 70.93 12.53
C GLY A 44 23.01 71.48 12.27
N ASN A 45 23.94 70.64 11.84
CA ASN A 45 25.15 71.08 11.14
C ASN A 45 25.85 69.89 10.46
N LYS A 46 26.55 70.23 9.38
CA LYS A 46 27.16 69.37 8.35
C LYS A 46 27.74 68.03 8.85
N PRO A 47 27.55 66.92 8.10
CA PRO A 47 28.08 65.61 8.45
C PRO A 47 29.61 65.64 8.52
N SER A 48 30.16 65.17 9.64
CA SER A 48 31.60 64.90 9.76
C SER A 48 31.93 63.65 8.92
N LYS A 49 33.03 63.68 8.16
CA LYS A 49 33.46 62.58 7.27
C LYS A 49 33.55 61.22 7.96
N LYS A 50 33.78 61.23 9.28
CA LYS A 50 33.90 60.03 10.11
C LYS A 50 32.58 59.27 10.26
N ASP A 51 31.46 59.98 10.43
CA ASP A 51 30.13 59.38 10.56
C ASP A 51 29.63 58.79 9.24
N LEU A 52 30.03 59.39 8.11
CA LEU A 52 29.74 58.84 6.78
C LEU A 52 30.49 57.53 6.54
N GLN A 53 31.70 57.39 7.09
CA GLN A 53 32.51 56.18 6.93
C GLN A 53 31.96 55.03 7.77
N GLU A 54 31.51 55.32 8.99
CA GLU A 54 30.88 54.35 9.89
C GLU A 54 29.52 53.86 9.37
N VAL A 55 28.74 54.74 8.71
CA VAL A 55 27.50 54.38 8.02
C VAL A 55 27.76 53.50 6.80
N VAL A 56 28.82 53.76 6.04
CA VAL A 56 29.19 52.94 4.87
C VAL A 56 29.65 51.56 5.32
N ASP A 57 30.48 51.45 6.36
CA ASP A 57 30.89 50.16 6.92
C ASP A 57 29.69 49.37 7.47
N ALA A 58 28.75 50.05 8.13
CA ALA A 58 27.51 49.42 8.61
C ALA A 58 26.63 48.92 7.45
N LEU A 59 26.48 49.71 6.38
CA LEU A 59 25.73 49.32 5.18
C LEU A 59 26.41 48.14 4.46
N GLN A 60 27.73 48.16 4.34
CA GLN A 60 28.51 47.06 3.76
C GLN A 60 28.29 45.77 4.54
N GLY A 61 28.36 45.84 5.89
CA GLY A 61 28.08 44.69 6.75
C GLY A 61 26.63 44.18 6.67
N ILE A 62 25.65 45.06 6.40
CA ILE A 62 24.26 44.65 6.14
C ILE A 62 24.14 43.92 4.81
N VAL A 63 24.78 44.44 3.75
CA VAL A 63 24.75 43.82 2.42
C VAL A 63 25.42 42.44 2.45
N ASP A 64 26.56 42.30 3.10
CA ASP A 64 27.25 41.01 3.24
C ASP A 64 26.40 39.98 4.00
N LYS A 65 25.65 40.42 5.03
CA LYS A 65 24.71 39.54 5.74
C LYS A 65 23.48 39.20 4.92
N ASP A 66 22.92 40.15 4.17
CA ASP A 66 21.78 39.89 3.30
C ASP A 66 22.16 38.89 2.19
N GLN A 67 23.40 38.93 1.69
CA GLN A 67 23.92 37.92 0.76
C GLN A 67 24.00 36.53 1.39
N GLN A 68 24.54 36.41 2.61
CA GLN A 68 24.56 35.15 3.35
C GLN A 68 23.17 34.59 3.63
N ILE A 69 22.19 35.47 3.92
CA ILE A 69 20.79 35.06 4.14
C ILE A 69 20.20 34.48 2.85
N VAL A 70 20.43 35.13 1.70
CA VAL A 70 19.97 34.63 0.40
C VAL A 70 20.59 33.29 0.07
N ASP A 71 21.89 33.11 0.32
CA ASP A 71 22.58 31.84 0.06
C ASP A 71 22.03 30.69 0.91
N VAL A 72 21.80 30.93 2.21
CA VAL A 72 21.18 29.95 3.11
C VAL A 72 19.74 29.65 2.70
N LEU A 73 18.98 30.66 2.28
CA LEU A 73 17.60 30.48 1.81
C LEU A 73 17.56 29.62 0.54
N ASN A 74 18.47 29.88 -0.41
CA ASN A 74 18.56 29.13 -1.65
C ASN A 74 18.97 27.67 -1.40
N GLN A 75 19.95 27.44 -0.51
CA GLN A 75 20.30 26.08 -0.07
C GLN A 75 19.13 25.37 0.61
N THR A 76 18.39 26.06 1.48
CA THR A 76 17.22 25.50 2.16
C THR A 76 16.10 25.17 1.18
N ALA A 77 15.84 26.04 0.19
CA ALA A 77 14.84 25.81 -0.85
C ALA A 77 15.22 24.63 -1.75
N GLN A 78 16.50 24.51 -2.13
CA GLN A 78 17.00 23.36 -2.90
C GLN A 78 16.90 22.05 -2.09
N ALA A 79 17.26 22.08 -0.80
CA ALA A 79 17.12 20.94 0.09
C ALA A 79 15.66 20.51 0.28
N ALA A 80 14.73 21.47 0.42
CA ALA A 80 13.30 21.19 0.52
C ALA A 80 12.75 20.58 -0.79
N THR A 81 13.18 21.10 -1.94
CA THR A 81 12.75 20.61 -3.26
C THR A 81 13.23 19.18 -3.51
N THR A 82 14.51 18.90 -3.24
CA THR A 82 15.10 17.56 -3.39
C THR A 82 14.47 16.54 -2.43
N THR A 83 14.21 16.95 -1.18
CA THR A 83 13.53 16.11 -0.19
C THR A 83 12.11 15.77 -0.66
N SER A 84 11.35 16.78 -1.09
CA SER A 84 9.98 16.58 -1.60
C SER A 84 9.94 15.68 -2.84
N ALA A 85 10.87 15.85 -3.78
CA ALA A 85 10.98 14.99 -4.96
C ALA A 85 11.32 13.53 -4.57
N ARG A 86 12.21 13.33 -3.59
CA ARG A 86 12.56 12.00 -3.09
C ARG A 86 11.38 11.34 -2.37
N LEU A 87 10.63 12.08 -1.57
CA LEU A 87 9.40 11.61 -0.94
C LEU A 87 8.37 11.19 -1.99
N ALA A 88 8.10 12.04 -3.00
CA ALA A 88 7.17 11.75 -4.09
C ALA A 88 7.57 10.52 -4.93
N ALA A 89 8.88 10.34 -5.19
CA ALA A 89 9.39 9.15 -5.85
C ALA A 89 9.18 7.89 -5.00
N THR A 90 9.42 7.99 -3.69
CA THR A 90 9.27 6.87 -2.76
C THR A 90 7.80 6.47 -2.59
N THR A 91 6.88 7.44 -2.50
CA THR A 91 5.43 7.17 -2.42
C THR A 91 4.93 6.51 -3.70
N THR A 92 5.34 7.01 -4.87
CA THR A 92 4.97 6.39 -6.15
C THR A 92 5.46 4.95 -6.23
N HIS A 93 6.70 4.68 -5.82
CA HIS A 93 7.26 3.32 -5.81
C HIS A 93 6.50 2.38 -4.86
N LEU A 94 6.15 2.86 -3.66
CA LEU A 94 5.34 2.11 -2.69
C LEU A 94 3.94 1.79 -3.23
N GLU A 95 3.30 2.75 -3.89
CA GLU A 95 1.97 2.57 -4.50
C GLU A 95 2.01 1.55 -5.64
N THR A 96 3.00 1.62 -6.53
CA THR A 96 3.19 0.63 -7.60
C THR A 96 3.42 -0.76 -7.04
N SER A 97 4.34 -0.91 -6.08
CA SER A 97 4.62 -2.20 -5.45
C SER A 97 3.39 -2.78 -4.73
N SER A 98 2.62 -1.95 -4.02
CA SER A 98 1.39 -2.40 -3.38
C SER A 98 0.32 -2.84 -4.39
N ARG A 99 0.23 -2.18 -5.54
CA ARG A 99 -0.70 -2.54 -6.61
C ARG A 99 -0.31 -3.87 -7.26
N ASP A 100 0.97 -4.09 -7.49
CA ASP A 100 1.49 -5.34 -8.05
C ASP A 100 1.26 -6.52 -7.11
N ASP A 101 1.51 -6.36 -5.81
CA ASP A 101 1.23 -7.38 -4.79
C ASP A 101 -0.26 -7.76 -4.74
N ARG A 102 -1.15 -6.77 -4.84
CA ARG A 102 -2.60 -7.01 -4.90
C ARG A 102 -3.00 -7.76 -6.16
N ASN A 103 -2.43 -7.41 -7.31
CA ASN A 103 -2.68 -8.12 -8.57
C ASN A 103 -2.17 -9.57 -8.51
N LEU A 104 -0.97 -9.80 -7.99
CA LEU A 104 -0.41 -11.14 -7.80
C LEU A 104 -1.31 -11.99 -6.89
N THR A 105 -1.78 -11.40 -5.78
CA THR A 105 -2.66 -12.08 -4.83
C THR A 105 -4.02 -12.40 -5.47
N ALA A 106 -4.60 -11.48 -6.22
CA ALA A 106 -5.85 -11.70 -6.94
C ALA A 106 -5.71 -12.79 -8.01
N GLN A 107 -4.58 -12.82 -8.73
CA GLN A 107 -4.31 -13.85 -9.73
C GLN A 107 -4.18 -15.23 -9.08
N ARG A 108 -3.41 -15.35 -7.99
CA ARG A 108 -3.30 -16.61 -7.23
C ARG A 108 -4.63 -17.08 -6.68
N LEU A 109 -5.47 -16.16 -6.19
CA LEU A 109 -6.81 -16.49 -5.70
C LEU A 109 -7.70 -17.03 -6.82
N SER A 110 -7.63 -16.43 -8.01
CA SER A 110 -8.35 -16.91 -9.20
C SER A 110 -7.89 -18.30 -9.63
N GLU A 111 -6.57 -18.53 -9.66
CA GLU A 111 -5.98 -19.84 -9.98
C GLU A 111 -6.43 -20.93 -8.99
N LEU A 112 -6.38 -20.65 -7.69
CA LEU A 112 -6.86 -21.57 -6.65
C LEU A 112 -8.37 -21.82 -6.76
N SER A 113 -9.16 -20.79 -7.07
CA SER A 113 -10.60 -20.95 -7.29
C SER A 113 -10.87 -21.89 -8.46
N ASN A 114 -10.16 -21.73 -9.57
CA ASN A 114 -10.31 -22.61 -10.74
C ASN A 114 -9.86 -24.05 -10.44
N GLU A 115 -8.78 -24.23 -9.67
CA GLU A 115 -8.31 -25.55 -9.26
C GLU A 115 -9.34 -26.25 -8.37
N THR A 116 -9.87 -25.55 -7.36
CA THR A 116 -10.90 -26.12 -6.47
C THR A 116 -12.19 -26.47 -7.22
N GLU A 117 -12.61 -25.66 -8.19
CA GLU A 117 -13.78 -25.97 -9.03
C GLU A 117 -13.53 -27.22 -9.90
N ASN A 118 -12.36 -27.33 -10.52
CA ASN A 118 -11.97 -28.52 -11.28
C ASN A 118 -11.94 -29.78 -10.41
N LEU A 119 -11.36 -29.70 -9.20
CA LEU A 119 -11.32 -30.82 -8.25
C LEU A 119 -12.74 -31.23 -7.85
N ARG A 120 -13.60 -30.26 -7.54
CA ARG A 120 -15.00 -30.50 -7.19
C ARG A 120 -15.78 -31.15 -8.35
N GLN A 121 -15.51 -30.76 -9.59
CA GLN A 121 -16.13 -31.36 -10.75
C GLN A 121 -15.69 -32.81 -10.95
N ARG A 122 -14.39 -33.10 -10.76
CA ARG A 122 -13.85 -34.48 -10.78
C ARG A 122 -14.46 -35.35 -9.70
N GLU A 123 -14.59 -34.82 -8.49
CA GLU A 123 -15.22 -35.53 -7.37
C GLU A 123 -16.68 -35.88 -7.69
N LYS A 124 -17.46 -34.92 -8.22
CA LYS A 124 -18.83 -35.17 -8.68
C LYS A 124 -18.89 -36.29 -9.73
N GLN A 125 -17.98 -36.29 -10.70
CA GLN A 125 -17.92 -37.34 -11.73
C GLN A 125 -17.57 -38.71 -11.12
N ASN A 126 -16.66 -38.75 -10.15
CA ASN A 126 -16.30 -40.00 -9.47
C ASN A 126 -17.48 -40.56 -8.65
N ILE A 127 -18.21 -39.70 -7.94
CA ILE A 127 -19.42 -40.09 -7.20
C ILE A 127 -20.48 -40.63 -8.16
N ALA A 128 -20.70 -39.97 -9.31
CA ALA A 128 -21.63 -40.45 -10.32
C ALA A 128 -21.25 -41.85 -10.83
N LYS A 129 -19.97 -42.05 -11.19
CA LYS A 129 -19.46 -43.37 -11.61
C LYS A 129 -19.62 -44.44 -10.54
N GLN A 130 -19.36 -44.11 -9.28
CA GLN A 130 -19.56 -45.05 -8.16
C GLN A 130 -21.02 -45.48 -8.06
N ARG A 131 -21.97 -44.54 -8.17
CA ARG A 131 -23.41 -44.85 -8.17
C ARG A 131 -23.82 -45.70 -9.36
N ASP A 132 -23.30 -45.39 -10.54
CA ASP A 132 -23.60 -46.18 -11.75
C ASP A 132 -23.08 -47.62 -11.61
N LEU A 133 -21.86 -47.80 -11.10
CA LEU A 133 -21.29 -49.13 -10.81
C LEU A 133 -22.07 -49.88 -9.72
N GLU A 134 -22.52 -49.19 -8.67
CA GLU A 134 -23.37 -49.77 -7.63
C GLU A 134 -24.71 -50.25 -8.20
N ALA A 135 -25.32 -49.48 -9.10
CA ALA A 135 -26.54 -49.84 -9.79
C ALA A 135 -26.34 -51.07 -10.71
N GLU A 136 -25.25 -51.10 -11.49
CA GLU A 136 -24.92 -52.22 -12.38
C GLU A 136 -24.68 -53.52 -11.58
N VAL A 137 -23.97 -53.43 -10.44
CA VAL A 137 -23.78 -54.58 -9.54
C VAL A 137 -25.10 -55.04 -8.92
N ALA A 138 -26.00 -54.14 -8.57
CA ALA A 138 -27.32 -54.48 -8.03
C ALA A 138 -28.17 -55.21 -9.08
N GLU A 139 -28.18 -54.72 -10.32
CA GLU A 139 -28.90 -55.34 -11.44
C GLU A 139 -28.34 -56.73 -11.75
N ALA A 140 -27.01 -56.88 -11.81
CA ALA A 140 -26.36 -58.16 -12.02
C ALA A 140 -26.69 -59.18 -10.91
N LYS A 141 -26.66 -58.75 -9.63
CA LYS A 141 -27.05 -59.59 -8.49
C LYS A 141 -28.50 -60.04 -8.58
N GLN A 142 -29.41 -59.15 -8.99
CA GLN A 142 -30.82 -59.49 -9.14
C GLN A 142 -31.02 -60.52 -10.26
N GLY A 143 -30.33 -60.38 -11.39
CA GLY A 143 -30.36 -61.36 -12.48
C GLY A 143 -29.88 -62.76 -12.04
N HIS A 144 -28.77 -62.82 -11.29
CA HIS A 144 -28.28 -64.09 -10.72
C HIS A 144 -29.25 -64.68 -9.71
N PHE A 145 -29.83 -63.86 -8.82
CA PHE A 145 -30.78 -64.32 -7.80
C PHE A 145 -32.04 -64.93 -8.42
N VAL A 146 -32.60 -64.31 -9.47
CA VAL A 146 -33.77 -64.85 -10.19
C VAL A 146 -33.45 -66.19 -10.84
N ARG A 147 -32.27 -66.30 -11.47
CA ARG A 147 -31.82 -67.55 -12.09
C ARG A 147 -31.64 -68.66 -11.06
N ASP A 148 -30.95 -68.36 -9.96
CA ASP A 148 -30.68 -69.33 -8.90
C ASP A 148 -31.97 -69.75 -8.18
N ALA A 149 -32.91 -68.82 -7.97
CA ALA A 149 -34.23 -69.12 -7.41
C ALA A 149 -35.06 -70.05 -8.31
N LEU A 150 -35.03 -69.84 -9.64
CA LEU A 150 -35.70 -70.73 -10.59
C LEU A 150 -35.08 -72.13 -10.62
N ILE A 151 -33.74 -72.23 -10.62
CA ILE A 151 -33.03 -73.51 -10.58
C ILE A 151 -33.34 -74.24 -9.27
N ALA A 152 -33.28 -73.55 -8.14
CA ALA A 152 -33.60 -74.13 -6.83
C ALA A 152 -35.06 -74.61 -6.76
N GLY A 153 -36.00 -73.83 -7.28
CA GLY A 153 -37.41 -74.20 -7.35
C GLY A 153 -37.65 -75.47 -8.17
N LEU A 154 -37.04 -75.56 -9.37
CA LEU A 154 -37.12 -76.75 -10.22
C LEU A 154 -36.46 -77.97 -9.56
N ALA A 155 -35.31 -77.80 -8.90
CA ALA A 155 -34.65 -78.88 -8.20
C ALA A 155 -35.53 -79.46 -7.08
N VAL A 156 -36.16 -78.59 -6.28
CA VAL A 156 -37.09 -79.01 -5.21
C VAL A 156 -38.32 -79.71 -5.80
N LEU A 157 -38.88 -79.20 -6.90
CA LEU A 157 -40.02 -79.84 -7.58
C LEU A 157 -39.66 -81.26 -8.06
N CYS A 158 -38.51 -81.42 -8.71
CA CYS A 158 -38.04 -82.72 -9.19
C CYS A 158 -37.83 -83.71 -8.04
N VAL A 159 -37.17 -83.29 -6.95
CA VAL A 159 -36.98 -84.14 -5.77
C VAL A 159 -38.33 -84.50 -5.13
N GLY A 160 -39.24 -83.53 -5.00
CA GLY A 160 -40.58 -83.73 -4.48
C GLY A 160 -41.37 -84.77 -5.29
N LEU A 161 -41.32 -84.70 -6.62
CA LEU A 161 -41.94 -85.68 -7.52
C LEU A 161 -41.35 -87.08 -7.35
N VAL A 162 -40.02 -87.20 -7.26
CA VAL A 162 -39.34 -88.50 -7.06
C VAL A 162 -39.75 -89.12 -5.72
N VAL A 163 -39.80 -88.33 -4.64
CA VAL A 163 -40.25 -88.79 -3.32
C VAL A 163 -41.72 -89.20 -3.35
N ALA A 164 -42.59 -88.42 -4.00
CA ALA A 164 -44.00 -88.74 -4.13
C ALA A 164 -44.25 -90.03 -4.93
N LEU A 165 -43.49 -90.24 -6.02
CA LEU A 165 -43.54 -91.48 -6.81
C LEU A 165 -43.06 -92.68 -6.00
N ARG A 166 -41.98 -92.54 -5.21
CA ARG A 166 -41.49 -93.60 -4.31
C ARG A 166 -42.47 -93.97 -3.21
N ARG A 167 -43.29 -93.03 -2.72
CA ARG A 167 -44.33 -93.33 -1.72
C ARG A 167 -45.58 -93.98 -2.30
N ARG A 168 -45.80 -93.87 -3.62
CA ARG A 168 -46.95 -94.46 -4.32
C ARG A 168 -46.68 -95.86 -4.88
N ARG A 169 -45.42 -96.29 -4.95
CA ARG A 169 -45.01 -97.68 -5.20
C ARG A 169 -44.80 -98.39 -3.88
#